data_AF-I0Z0H3-F1
#
_entry.id   AF-I0Z0H3-F1
#
_cell.length_a   1.000
_cell.length_b   1.000
_cell.length_c   1.000
_cell.angle_alpha   90.00
_cell.angle_beta   90.00
_cell.angle_gamma   90.00
#
_symmetry.space_group_name_H-M   'P 1'
#
loop_
_entity.id
_entity.type
_entity.pdbx_description
1 polymer ?
#
loop_
_entity_poly.entity_id
_entity_poly.type
_entity_poly.pdbx_seq_one_letter_code
_entity_poly.pdbx_strand_id
1 'polypeptide(L)'
;MAAETSQVKADNASLVEQMKQISKKSHNETWRARGGTPTPPVKAYLDHLAEISERDPVLLVAHAYTQQMALLAGGQRISKFIRSTLPKVDGDEGVSVFAFKESVPQLKSDYTEAVNALGTQLDEETVNRILQEHVRVFELNNKVIASFPVRARHSIQAVLRMLPPELLLCIFAATFAVGMMCLLPHFNAFAAWLDGKMVAPDVEGPSAAAERAEL
;
A
#
# COMPACT_ATOMS: atom_id res chain seq x y z
N MET A 1 2.47 -41.58 6.94
CA MET A 1 3.47 -40.66 6.35
C MET A 1 3.23 -40.38 4.87
N ALA A 2 3.45 -41.30 3.91
CA ALA A 2 3.32 -40.99 2.47
C ALA A 2 1.90 -40.53 2.01
N ALA A 3 0.84 -41.02 2.67
CA ALA A 3 -0.54 -40.62 2.41
C ALA A 3 -0.86 -39.20 2.92
N GLU A 4 -0.27 -38.82 4.05
CA GLU A 4 -0.46 -37.52 4.71
C GLU A 4 0.27 -36.40 3.97
N THR A 5 1.48 -36.68 3.49
CA THR A 5 2.24 -35.78 2.60
C THR A 5 1.55 -35.61 1.25
N SER A 6 0.89 -36.65 0.73
CA SER A 6 0.10 -36.58 -0.51
C SER A 6 -1.16 -35.74 -0.32
N GLN A 7 -1.82 -35.83 0.84
CA GLN A 7 -3.01 -35.05 1.17
C GLN A 7 -2.68 -33.56 1.32
N VAL A 8 -1.65 -33.20 2.07
CA VAL A 8 -1.19 -31.81 2.22
C VAL A 8 -0.79 -31.20 0.87
N LYS A 9 -0.16 -31.99 0.00
CA LYS A 9 0.20 -31.56 -1.36
C LYS A 9 -1.04 -31.34 -2.24
N ALA A 10 -2.05 -32.19 -2.11
CA ALA A 10 -3.33 -32.05 -2.80
C ALA A 10 -4.13 -30.83 -2.31
N ASP A 11 -4.13 -30.58 -1.00
CA ASP A 11 -4.82 -29.44 -0.38
C ASP A 11 -4.14 -28.11 -0.76
N ASN A 12 -2.81 -28.08 -0.78
CA ASN A 12 -2.05 -26.91 -1.27
C ASN A 12 -2.29 -26.67 -2.77
N ALA A 13 -2.34 -27.73 -3.59
CA ALA A 13 -2.67 -27.62 -5.01
C ALA A 13 -4.10 -27.13 -5.23
N SER A 14 -5.05 -27.61 -4.42
CA SER A 14 -6.44 -27.15 -4.39
C SER A 14 -6.54 -25.68 -4.01
N LEU A 15 -5.75 -25.22 -3.03
CA LEU A 15 -5.73 -23.83 -2.59
C LEU A 15 -5.14 -22.90 -3.66
N VAL A 16 -4.06 -23.32 -4.33
CA VAL A 16 -3.51 -22.60 -5.50
C VAL A 16 -4.52 -22.54 -6.65
N GLU A 17 -5.25 -23.62 -6.90
CA GLU A 17 -6.29 -23.62 -7.93
C GLU A 17 -7.48 -22.75 -7.51
N GLN A 18 -7.89 -22.77 -6.25
CA GLN A 18 -8.91 -21.85 -5.71
C GLN A 18 -8.45 -20.40 -5.82
N MET A 19 -7.18 -20.07 -5.56
CA MET A 19 -6.63 -18.73 -5.78
C MET A 19 -6.64 -18.34 -7.26
N LYS A 20 -6.30 -19.27 -8.17
CA LYS A 20 -6.41 -19.06 -9.62
C LYS A 20 -7.86 -18.88 -10.06
N GLN A 21 -8.80 -19.61 -9.47
CA GLN A 21 -10.23 -19.53 -9.77
C GLN A 21 -10.86 -18.27 -9.15
N ILE A 22 -10.46 -17.82 -7.96
CA ILE A 22 -10.82 -16.53 -7.38
C ILE A 22 -10.30 -15.39 -8.26
N SER A 23 -9.06 -15.51 -8.72
CA SER A 23 -8.46 -14.59 -9.67
C SER A 23 -9.20 -14.55 -11.02
N LYS A 24 -9.57 -15.72 -11.57
CA LYS A 24 -10.38 -15.84 -12.80
C LYS A 24 -11.83 -15.37 -12.66
N LYS A 25 -12.48 -15.70 -11.55
CA LYS A 25 -13.90 -15.44 -11.29
C LYS A 25 -14.14 -13.98 -10.94
N SER A 26 -13.16 -13.30 -10.35
CA SER A 26 -13.32 -11.88 -10.01
C SER A 26 -13.24 -10.96 -11.24
N HIS A 27 -12.43 -11.23 -12.27
CA HIS A 27 -12.23 -10.25 -13.35
C HIS A 27 -11.83 -10.88 -14.71
N ASN A 28 -12.39 -10.31 -15.78
CA ASN A 28 -12.05 -10.38 -17.21
C ASN A 28 -10.53 -10.56 -17.52
N GLU A 29 -10.19 -11.30 -18.59
CA GLU A 29 -8.80 -11.65 -19.03
C GLU A 29 -7.80 -10.48 -19.07
N THR A 30 -8.30 -9.25 -19.13
CA THR A 30 -7.54 -8.00 -19.02
C THR A 30 -6.82 -7.81 -17.67
N TRP A 31 -7.16 -8.54 -16.60
CA TRP A 31 -6.46 -8.38 -15.32
C TRP A 31 -5.01 -8.86 -15.38
N ARG A 32 -4.66 -9.89 -16.17
CA ARG A 32 -3.24 -10.28 -16.34
C ARG A 32 -2.47 -9.22 -17.11
N ALA A 33 -3.10 -8.60 -18.10
CA ALA A 33 -2.54 -7.47 -18.83
C ALA A 33 -2.41 -6.20 -17.95
N ARG A 34 -3.31 -6.02 -16.97
CA ARG A 34 -3.29 -4.89 -16.01
C ARG A 34 -2.53 -5.16 -14.71
N GLY A 35 -2.31 -6.43 -14.37
CA GLY A 35 -1.77 -6.91 -13.09
C GLY A 35 -0.30 -6.60 -12.90
N GLY A 36 0.33 -6.02 -13.94
CA GLY A 36 1.71 -5.60 -13.92
C GLY A 36 2.67 -6.79 -13.91
N THR A 37 3.92 -6.49 -14.25
CA THR A 37 5.03 -7.42 -14.01
C THR A 37 5.30 -7.48 -12.50
N PRO A 38 5.62 -8.65 -11.92
CA PRO A 38 6.04 -8.74 -10.53
C PRO A 38 7.11 -7.70 -10.21
N THR A 39 6.95 -6.97 -9.11
CA THR A 39 7.97 -6.03 -8.66
C THR A 39 9.24 -6.80 -8.26
N PRO A 40 10.43 -6.16 -8.26
CA PRO A 40 11.66 -6.86 -7.86
C PRO A 40 11.55 -7.57 -6.50
N PRO A 41 10.91 -6.98 -5.46
CA PRO A 41 10.68 -7.68 -4.20
C PRO A 41 9.75 -8.89 -4.29
N VAL A 42 8.70 -8.83 -5.12
CA VAL A 42 7.83 -9.99 -5.35
C VAL A 42 8.62 -11.10 -6.04
N LYS A 43 9.43 -10.77 -7.05
CA LYS A 43 10.29 -11.75 -7.73
C LYS A 43 11.28 -12.38 -6.76
N ALA A 44 11.98 -11.58 -5.97
CA ALA A 44 12.95 -12.08 -4.99
C ALA A 44 12.30 -13.02 -3.95
N TYR A 45 11.06 -12.72 -3.54
CA TYR A 45 10.31 -13.60 -2.66
C TYR A 45 9.94 -14.92 -3.36
N LEU A 46 9.44 -14.87 -4.60
CA LEU A 46 9.12 -16.08 -5.36
C LEU A 46 10.36 -16.96 -5.61
N ASP A 47 11.50 -16.34 -5.95
CA ASP A 47 12.77 -17.04 -6.15
C ASP A 47 13.22 -17.73 -4.85
N HIS A 48 13.11 -17.05 -3.71
CA HIS A 48 13.42 -17.62 -2.40
C HIS A 48 12.52 -18.80 -2.04
N LEU A 49 11.21 -18.70 -2.29
CA LEU A 49 10.26 -19.80 -2.09
C LEU A 49 10.61 -21.02 -2.96
N ALA A 50 11.00 -20.79 -4.21
CA ALA A 50 11.44 -21.85 -5.10
C ALA A 50 12.72 -22.52 -4.57
N GLU A 51 13.72 -21.73 -4.17
CA GLU A 51 14.97 -22.25 -3.61
C GLU A 51 14.74 -23.13 -2.39
N ILE A 52 14.00 -22.65 -1.38
CA ILE A 52 13.77 -23.43 -0.16
C ILE A 52 12.88 -24.65 -0.41
N SER A 53 11.99 -24.60 -1.41
CA SER A 53 11.18 -25.78 -1.77
C SER A 53 12.01 -26.94 -2.30
N GLU A 54 13.14 -26.65 -2.93
CA GLU A 54 14.07 -27.65 -3.46
C GLU A 54 15.12 -28.06 -2.42
N ARG A 55 15.66 -27.10 -1.67
CA ARG A 55 16.81 -27.31 -0.79
C ARG A 55 16.45 -27.71 0.63
N ASP A 56 15.37 -27.12 1.17
CA ASP A 56 15.01 -27.27 2.60
C ASP A 56 13.50 -27.07 2.81
N PRO A 57 12.66 -28.01 2.33
CA PRO A 57 11.21 -27.82 2.25
C PRO A 57 10.53 -27.68 3.60
N VAL A 58 11.18 -28.05 4.70
CA VAL A 58 10.65 -27.86 6.07
C VAL A 58 10.45 -26.37 6.38
N LEU A 59 11.26 -25.48 5.79
CA LEU A 59 11.16 -24.04 5.97
C LEU A 59 9.85 -23.45 5.39
N LEU A 60 9.20 -24.15 4.46
CA LEU A 60 7.91 -23.73 3.91
C LEU A 60 6.81 -23.65 4.98
N VAL A 61 6.97 -24.37 6.10
CA VAL A 61 6.06 -24.28 7.26
C VAL A 61 5.98 -22.85 7.79
N ALA A 62 7.11 -22.13 7.85
CA ALA A 62 7.16 -20.75 8.31
C ALA A 62 6.30 -19.83 7.41
N HIS A 63 6.39 -20.00 6.08
CA HIS A 63 5.60 -19.23 5.12
C HIS A 63 4.12 -19.59 5.20
N ALA A 64 3.80 -20.89 5.16
CA ALA A 64 2.42 -21.35 5.23
C ALA A 64 1.74 -20.86 6.51
N TYR A 65 2.39 -21.01 7.66
CA TYR A 65 1.85 -20.55 8.94
C TYR A 65 1.60 -19.05 8.95
N THR A 66 2.58 -18.24 8.56
CA THR A 66 2.47 -16.78 8.61
C THR A 66 1.33 -16.28 7.70
N GLN A 67 1.24 -16.79 6.47
CA GLN A 67 0.24 -16.33 5.50
C GLN A 67 -1.17 -16.80 5.88
N GLN A 68 -1.33 -18.05 6.31
CA GLN A 68 -2.65 -18.58 6.70
C GLN A 68 -3.16 -17.92 7.97
N MET A 69 -2.31 -17.75 8.99
CA MET A 69 -2.68 -17.03 10.21
C MET A 69 -3.00 -15.56 9.93
N ALA A 70 -2.32 -14.91 8.99
CA ALA A 70 -2.64 -13.55 8.59
C ALA A 70 -4.06 -13.45 8.00
N LEU A 71 -4.48 -14.37 7.13
CA LEU A 71 -5.82 -14.39 6.55
C LEU A 71 -6.91 -14.69 7.58
N LEU A 72 -6.66 -15.68 8.45
CA LEU A 72 -7.61 -16.13 9.47
C LEU A 72 -7.73 -15.14 10.63
N ALA A 73 -6.74 -14.29 10.88
CA ALA A 73 -6.80 -13.27 11.93
C ALA A 73 -7.01 -11.84 11.37
N GLY A 74 -5.97 -11.26 10.78
CA GLY A 74 -6.00 -9.88 10.28
C GLY A 74 -6.90 -9.72 9.05
N GLY A 75 -6.92 -10.72 8.17
CA GLY A 75 -7.70 -10.74 6.94
C GLY A 75 -9.20 -10.58 7.19
N GLN A 76 -9.73 -11.11 8.30
CA GLN A 76 -11.13 -10.94 8.66
C GLN A 76 -11.49 -9.47 8.96
N ARG A 77 -10.60 -8.73 9.63
CA ARG A 77 -10.79 -7.29 9.86
C ARG A 77 -10.70 -6.50 8.55
N ILE A 78 -9.74 -6.86 7.70
CA ILE A 78 -9.58 -6.24 6.38
C ILE A 78 -10.82 -6.47 5.52
N SER A 79 -11.35 -7.71 5.47
CA SER A 79 -12.59 -8.04 4.78
C SER A 79 -13.77 -7.19 5.26
N LYS A 80 -13.95 -7.10 6.60
CA LYS A 80 -14.98 -6.24 7.20
C LYS A 80 -14.81 -4.78 6.81
N PHE A 81 -13.58 -4.26 6.84
CA PHE A 81 -13.27 -2.89 6.44
C PHE A 81 -13.63 -2.64 4.98
N ILE A 82 -13.19 -3.52 4.06
CA ILE A 82 -13.47 -3.41 2.63
C ILE A 82 -14.99 -3.40 2.37
N ARG A 83 -15.74 -4.33 2.95
CA ARG A 83 -17.20 -4.41 2.82
C ARG A 83 -17.92 -3.16 3.33
N SER A 84 -17.41 -2.56 4.41
CA SER A 84 -17.99 -1.35 4.99
C SER A 84 -17.69 -0.07 4.19
N THR A 85 -16.56 -0.05 3.47
CA THR A 85 -16.04 1.16 2.81
C THR A 85 -16.35 1.18 1.32
N LEU A 86 -16.42 0.01 0.67
CA LEU A 86 -16.68 -0.08 -0.76
C LEU A 86 -18.17 -0.37 -1.04
N PRO A 87 -18.89 0.52 -1.74
CA PRO A 87 -20.33 0.44 -1.93
C PRO A 87 -20.80 -0.65 -2.92
N LYS A 88 -19.91 -1.51 -3.42
CA LYS A 88 -20.18 -2.48 -4.52
C LYS A 88 -19.66 -3.89 -4.24
N VAL A 89 -19.60 -4.30 -2.99
CA VAL A 89 -19.20 -5.66 -2.62
C VAL A 89 -20.48 -6.46 -2.33
N ASP A 90 -21.05 -7.07 -3.38
CA ASP A 90 -22.18 -7.98 -3.24
C ASP A 90 -21.67 -9.40 -2.95
N GLY A 91 -22.14 -10.00 -1.85
CA GLY A 91 -21.67 -11.33 -1.43
C GLY A 91 -20.14 -11.35 -1.21
N ASP A 92 -19.45 -12.37 -1.72
CA ASP A 92 -17.99 -12.51 -1.58
C ASP A 92 -17.18 -11.96 -2.76
N GLU A 93 -17.83 -11.28 -3.70
CA GLU A 93 -17.15 -10.75 -4.88
C GLU A 93 -16.12 -9.67 -4.49
N GLY A 94 -14.87 -9.82 -4.93
CA GLY A 94 -13.77 -8.90 -4.58
C GLY A 94 -13.16 -9.11 -3.18
N VAL A 95 -13.72 -9.98 -2.34
CA VAL A 95 -13.22 -10.29 -0.98
C VAL A 95 -13.17 -11.80 -0.68
N SER A 96 -13.35 -12.64 -1.69
CA SER A 96 -13.40 -14.10 -1.56
C SER A 96 -12.12 -14.73 -1.00
N VAL A 97 -10.97 -14.04 -1.09
CA VAL A 97 -9.72 -14.47 -0.42
C VAL A 97 -9.84 -14.52 1.11
N PHE A 98 -10.84 -13.83 1.68
CA PHE A 98 -11.13 -13.83 3.11
C PHE A 98 -12.35 -14.68 3.48
N ALA A 99 -13.02 -15.29 2.50
CA ALA A 99 -14.23 -16.09 2.70
C ALA A 99 -13.85 -17.57 2.92
N PHE A 100 -14.14 -18.07 4.11
CA PHE A 100 -13.89 -19.47 4.50
C PHE A 100 -15.23 -20.18 4.70
N LYS A 101 -15.33 -21.45 4.28
CA LYS A 101 -16.57 -22.25 4.46
C LYS A 101 -16.72 -22.70 5.90
N GLU A 102 -15.60 -23.04 6.51
CA GLU A 102 -15.49 -23.48 7.89
C GLU A 102 -15.38 -22.29 8.84
N SER A 103 -15.65 -22.56 10.13
CA SER A 103 -15.50 -21.58 11.21
C SER A 103 -14.04 -21.11 11.30
N VAL A 104 -13.80 -19.81 11.17
CA VAL A 104 -12.45 -19.22 11.29
C VAL A 104 -11.78 -19.54 12.63
N PRO A 105 -12.45 -19.45 13.80
CA PRO A 105 -11.89 -19.92 15.07
C PRO A 105 -11.44 -21.39 15.03
N GLN A 106 -12.23 -22.27 14.41
CA GLN A 106 -11.90 -23.69 14.29
C GLN A 106 -10.66 -23.88 13.41
N LEU A 107 -10.64 -23.27 12.22
CA LEU A 107 -9.50 -23.31 11.32
C LEU A 107 -8.20 -22.83 11.98
N LYS A 108 -8.28 -21.80 12.84
CA LYS A 108 -7.12 -21.34 13.61
C LYS A 108 -6.64 -22.37 14.61
N SER A 109 -7.56 -23.03 15.33
CA SER A 109 -7.23 -24.07 16.30
C SER A 109 -6.56 -25.24 15.60
N ASP A 110 -7.23 -25.81 14.59
CA ASP A 110 -6.79 -26.98 13.85
C ASP A 110 -5.40 -26.77 13.23
N TYR A 111 -5.19 -25.59 12.62
CA TYR A 111 -3.91 -25.26 12.00
C TYR A 111 -2.80 -25.09 13.03
N THR A 112 -3.09 -24.49 14.19
CA THR A 112 -2.12 -24.33 15.28
C THR A 112 -1.75 -25.68 15.89
N GLU A 113 -2.74 -26.54 16.12
CA GLU A 113 -2.55 -27.90 16.61
C GLU A 113 -1.71 -28.74 15.65
N ALA A 114 -1.97 -28.67 14.35
CA ALA A 114 -1.19 -29.37 13.34
C ALA A 114 0.29 -28.92 13.31
N VAL A 115 0.55 -27.61 13.39
CA VAL A 115 1.93 -27.08 13.43
C VAL A 115 2.63 -27.46 14.74
N ASN A 116 1.93 -27.43 15.88
CA ASN A 116 2.49 -27.88 17.15
C ASN A 116 2.84 -29.38 17.12
N ALA A 117 1.94 -30.21 16.59
CA ALA A 117 2.16 -31.66 16.46
C ALA A 117 3.30 -32.00 15.48
N LEU A 118 3.53 -31.17 14.46
CA LEU A 118 4.73 -31.26 13.63
C LEU A 118 5.98 -30.89 14.44
N GLY A 119 5.94 -29.79 15.19
CA GLY A 119 7.07 -29.29 15.98
C GLY A 119 7.59 -30.30 17.01
N THR A 120 6.73 -31.13 17.61
CA THR A 120 7.16 -32.17 18.56
C THR A 120 7.97 -33.30 17.93
N GLN A 121 7.95 -33.42 16.60
CA GLN A 121 8.67 -34.44 15.83
C GLN A 121 10.00 -33.93 15.25
N LEU A 122 10.30 -32.64 15.42
CA LEU A 122 11.48 -31.98 14.89
C LEU A 122 12.55 -31.81 15.97
N ASP A 123 13.81 -31.87 15.56
CA ASP A 123 14.93 -31.52 16.41
C ASP A 123 15.03 -29.99 16.61
N GLU A 124 15.74 -29.57 17.65
CA GLU A 124 15.89 -28.17 18.03
C GLU A 124 16.57 -27.31 16.94
N GLU A 125 17.52 -27.88 16.19
CA GLU A 125 18.19 -27.17 15.10
C GLU A 125 17.20 -26.87 13.97
N THR A 126 16.37 -27.84 13.59
CA THR A 126 15.31 -27.65 12.60
C THR A 126 14.27 -26.63 13.06
N VAL A 127 13.82 -26.69 14.32
CA VAL A 127 12.89 -25.70 14.88
C VAL A 127 13.49 -24.30 14.82
N ASN A 128 14.75 -24.13 15.20
CA ASN A 128 15.43 -22.84 15.14
C ASN A 128 15.53 -22.28 13.71
N ARG A 129 15.81 -23.13 12.72
CA ARG A 129 15.80 -22.71 11.30
C ARG A 129 14.42 -22.24 10.85
N ILE A 130 13.35 -22.92 11.25
CA ILE A 130 11.97 -22.51 10.95
C ILE A 130 11.65 -21.16 11.60
N LEU A 131 12.07 -20.93 12.84
CA LEU A 131 11.85 -19.65 13.53
C LEU A 131 12.63 -18.51 12.86
N GLN A 132 13.86 -18.75 12.41
CA GLN A 132 14.63 -17.78 11.63
C GLN A 132 13.95 -17.46 10.30
N GLU A 133 13.45 -18.48 9.59
CA GLU A 133 12.70 -18.27 8.36
C GLU A 133 11.39 -17.51 8.61
N HIS A 134 10.73 -17.74 9.75
CA HIS A 134 9.53 -16.99 10.14
C HIS A 134 9.79 -15.48 10.23
N VAL A 135 10.93 -15.06 10.76
CA VAL A 135 11.32 -13.64 10.76
C VAL A 135 11.54 -13.13 9.33
N ARG A 136 12.23 -13.92 8.49
CA ARG A 136 12.47 -13.59 7.08
C ARG A 136 11.18 -13.44 6.28
N VAL A 137 10.15 -14.24 6.58
CA VAL A 137 8.81 -14.11 5.97
C VAL A 137 8.24 -12.71 6.17
N PHE A 138 8.35 -12.15 7.38
CA PHE A 138 7.88 -10.78 7.65
C PHE A 138 8.70 -9.74 6.91
N GLU A 139 10.02 -9.89 6.83
CA GLU A 139 10.86 -8.98 6.06
C GLU A 139 10.50 -8.97 4.57
N LEU A 140 10.29 -10.15 3.99
CA LEU A 140 9.89 -10.31 2.59
C LEU A 140 8.49 -9.72 2.34
N ASN A 141 7.53 -9.98 3.23
CA ASN A 141 6.20 -9.36 3.19
C ASN A 141 6.28 -7.83 3.23
N ASN A 142 7.09 -7.27 4.14
CA ASN A 142 7.27 -5.82 4.26
C ASN A 142 7.87 -5.20 3.00
N LYS A 143 8.87 -5.86 2.39
CA LYS A 143 9.46 -5.42 1.12
C LYS A 143 8.44 -5.44 -0.02
N VAL A 144 7.58 -6.47 -0.09
CA VAL A 144 6.50 -6.53 -1.08
C VAL A 144 5.52 -5.37 -0.89
N ILE A 145 5.05 -5.13 0.34
CA ILE A 145 4.12 -4.03 0.65
C ILE A 145 4.75 -2.68 0.30
N ALA A 146 6.00 -2.44 0.71
CA ALA A 146 6.72 -1.19 0.43
C ALA A 146 6.95 -0.96 -1.08
N SER A 147 7.03 -2.03 -1.88
CA SER A 147 7.20 -1.93 -3.33
C SER A 147 5.94 -1.50 -4.08
N PHE A 148 4.78 -1.53 -3.42
CA PHE A 148 3.53 -1.22 -4.08
C PHE A 148 3.41 0.29 -4.34
N PRO A 149 3.20 0.74 -5.60
CA PRO A 149 3.20 2.15 -5.93
C PRO A 149 1.94 2.85 -5.42
N VAL A 150 2.02 3.47 -4.25
CA VAL A 150 0.97 4.36 -3.74
C VAL A 150 1.14 5.73 -4.37
N ARG A 151 0.20 6.16 -5.21
CA ARG A 151 0.24 7.50 -5.82
C ARG A 151 0.21 8.57 -4.72
N ALA A 152 1.11 9.55 -4.78
CA ALA A 152 1.24 10.62 -3.79
C ALA A 152 -0.10 11.34 -3.49
N ARG A 153 -0.96 11.52 -4.51
CA ARG A 153 -2.29 12.11 -4.36
C ARG A 153 -3.15 11.40 -3.29
N HIS A 154 -3.06 10.07 -3.18
CA HIS A 154 -3.86 9.28 -2.26
C HIS A 154 -3.32 9.38 -0.83
N SER A 155 -1.99 9.45 -0.68
CA SER A 155 -1.35 9.73 0.61
C SER A 155 -1.69 11.14 1.11
N ILE A 156 -1.61 12.15 0.24
CA ILE A 156 -1.98 13.54 0.55
C ILE A 156 -3.47 13.62 0.91
N GLN A 157 -4.36 12.98 0.14
CA GLN A 157 -5.79 12.99 0.42
C GLN A 157 -6.14 12.30 1.74
N ALA A 158 -5.43 11.22 2.12
CA ALA A 158 -5.61 10.57 3.41
C ALA A 158 -5.21 11.48 4.57
N VAL A 159 -4.06 12.17 4.49
CA VAL A 159 -3.61 13.15 5.48
C VAL A 159 -4.58 14.31 5.59
N LEU A 160 -5.07 14.85 4.45
CA LEU A 160 -6.06 15.92 4.44
C LEU A 160 -7.38 15.52 5.12
N ARG A 161 -7.81 14.26 5.00
CA ARG A 161 -9.01 13.76 5.71
C ARG A 161 -8.81 13.57 7.21
N MET A 162 -7.57 13.43 7.68
CA MET A 162 -7.27 13.32 9.11
C MET A 162 -7.20 14.68 9.81
N LEU A 163 -7.05 15.77 9.04
CA LEU A 163 -7.06 17.12 9.59
C LEU A 163 -8.49 17.57 9.89
N PRO A 164 -8.75 18.15 11.07
CA PRO A 164 -10.06 18.73 11.38
C PRO A 164 -10.44 19.81 10.35
N PRO A 165 -11.72 19.88 9.93
CA PRO A 165 -12.15 20.84 8.91
C PRO A 165 -11.89 22.30 9.31
N GLU A 166 -11.87 22.60 10.62
CA GLU A 166 -11.55 23.91 11.16
C GLU A 166 -10.11 24.32 10.83
N LEU A 167 -9.15 23.39 10.96
CA LEU A 167 -7.74 23.65 10.69
C LEU A 167 -7.50 23.83 9.18
N LEU A 168 -8.19 23.05 8.34
CA LEU A 168 -8.15 23.22 6.88
C LEU A 168 -8.67 24.60 6.47
N LEU A 169 -9.75 25.06 7.11
CA LEU A 169 -10.32 26.39 6.88
C LEU A 169 -9.37 27.50 7.32
N CYS A 170 -8.67 27.33 8.45
CA CYS A 170 -7.63 28.25 8.91
C CYS A 170 -6.46 28.34 7.94
N ILE A 171 -5.96 27.20 7.42
CA ILE A 171 -4.87 27.17 6.43
C ILE A 171 -5.31 27.86 5.14
N PHE A 172 -6.53 27.60 4.67
CA PHE A 172 -7.09 28.27 3.51
C PHE A 172 -7.23 29.79 3.73
N ALA A 173 -7.76 30.21 4.88
CA ALA A 173 -7.90 31.63 5.21
C ALA A 173 -6.54 32.35 5.31
N ALA A 174 -5.54 31.72 5.91
CA ALA A 174 -4.19 32.27 6.03
C ALA A 174 -3.51 32.42 4.65
N THR A 175 -3.59 31.39 3.80
CA THR A 175 -3.03 31.44 2.44
C THR A 175 -3.75 32.46 1.56
N PHE A 176 -5.07 32.58 1.67
CA PHE A 176 -5.85 33.60 1.00
C PHE A 176 -5.48 35.01 1.47
N ALA A 177 -5.32 35.24 2.77
CA ALA A 177 -4.93 36.53 3.33
C ALA A 177 -3.53 36.96 2.89
N VAL A 178 -2.55 36.04 2.89
CA VAL A 178 -1.19 36.31 2.39
C VAL A 178 -1.22 36.61 0.89
N GLY A 179 -1.94 35.82 0.09
CA GLY A 179 -2.10 36.07 -1.34
C GLY A 179 -2.73 37.44 -1.62
N MET A 180 -3.77 37.80 -0.88
CA MET A 180 -4.43 39.10 -0.97
C MET A 180 -3.46 40.22 -0.57
N MET A 181 -2.68 40.06 0.49
CA MET A 181 -1.70 41.04 0.94
C MET A 181 -0.56 41.27 -0.08
N CYS A 182 -0.14 40.24 -0.79
CA CYS A 182 0.85 40.37 -1.87
C CYS A 182 0.26 41.02 -3.13
N LEU A 183 -1.02 40.81 -3.43
CA LEU A 183 -1.69 41.32 -4.63
C LEU A 183 -2.31 42.72 -4.44
N LEU A 184 -2.64 43.10 -3.20
CA LEU A 184 -3.20 44.40 -2.82
C LEU A 184 -2.34 45.60 -3.30
N PRO A 185 -1.00 45.60 -3.16
CA PRO A 185 -0.16 46.68 -3.70
C PRO A 185 -0.25 46.81 -5.22
N HIS A 186 -0.31 45.68 -5.94
CA HIS A 186 -0.42 45.67 -7.39
C HIS A 186 -1.81 46.11 -7.86
N PHE A 187 -2.87 45.72 -7.15
CA PHE A 187 -4.23 46.17 -7.42
C PHE A 187 -4.40 47.67 -7.12
N ASN A 188 -3.86 48.16 -6.01
CA ASN A 188 -3.89 49.58 -5.67
C ASN A 188 -3.07 50.43 -6.65
N ALA A 189 -1.91 49.94 -7.09
CA ALA A 189 -1.12 50.58 -8.14
C ALA A 189 -1.87 50.62 -9.48
N PHE A 190 -2.52 49.51 -9.86
CA PHE A 190 -3.34 49.45 -11.07
C PHE A 190 -4.57 50.37 -11.00
N ALA A 191 -5.25 50.45 -9.85
CA ALA A 191 -6.36 51.36 -9.62
C ALA A 191 -5.91 52.84 -9.66
N ALA A 192 -4.75 53.17 -9.08
CA ALA A 192 -4.18 54.51 -9.13
C ALA A 192 -3.75 54.92 -10.56
N TRP A 193 -3.32 53.95 -11.38
CA TRP A 193 -3.06 54.15 -12.81
C TRP A 193 -4.34 54.42 -13.60
N LEU A 194 -5.43 53.67 -13.34
CA LEU A 194 -6.75 53.91 -13.95
C LEU A 194 -7.35 55.28 -13.57
N ASP A 195 -7.13 55.71 -12.33
CA ASP A 195 -7.56 57.02 -11.82
C ASP A 195 -6.69 58.19 -12.31
N GLY A 196 -5.63 57.94 -13.10
CA GLY A 196 -4.72 58.97 -13.60
C GLY A 196 -3.86 59.62 -12.51
N LYS A 197 -3.72 59.00 -11.34
CA LYS A 197 -3.00 59.54 -10.16
C LYS A 197 -1.54 59.11 -10.06
N MET A 198 -1.06 58.21 -10.91
CA MET A 198 0.37 57.92 -11.03
C MET A 198 1.00 58.79 -12.12
N VAL A 199 1.88 59.70 -11.70
CA VAL A 199 2.93 60.24 -12.57
C VAL A 199 3.91 59.10 -12.81
N ALA A 200 4.18 58.78 -14.08
CA ALA A 200 5.20 57.78 -14.42
C ALA A 200 6.51 58.15 -13.70
N PRO A 201 7.29 57.18 -13.16
CA PRO A 201 8.59 57.51 -12.62
C PRO A 201 9.36 58.29 -13.68
N ASP A 202 9.94 59.44 -13.29
CA ASP A 202 10.77 60.24 -14.19
C ASP A 202 11.85 59.33 -14.76
N VAL A 203 11.61 58.85 -15.98
CA VAL A 203 12.66 58.27 -16.78
C VAL A 203 13.48 59.48 -17.16
N GLU A 204 14.57 59.72 -16.43
CA GLU A 204 15.62 60.64 -16.87
C GLU A 204 15.94 60.25 -18.31
N GLY A 205 15.45 61.05 -19.25
CA GLY A 205 15.76 60.85 -20.65
C GLY A 205 17.27 60.94 -20.84
N PRO A 206 17.84 60.27 -21.84
CA PRO A 206 19.30 60.18 -22.04
C PRO A 206 20.01 61.54 -22.15
N SER A 207 19.28 62.65 -22.26
CA SER A 207 19.78 64.02 -22.26
C SER A 207 20.24 64.53 -20.88
N ALA A 208 19.60 64.13 -19.77
CA ALA A 208 19.92 64.67 -18.44
C ALA A 208 21.16 64.02 -17.81
N ALA A 209 21.43 62.77 -18.16
CA ALA A 209 22.64 62.05 -17.73
C ALA A 209 23.92 62.57 -18.41
N ALA A 210 23.80 63.14 -19.62
CA ALA A 210 24.94 63.67 -20.37
C ALA A 210 25.46 65.01 -19.79
N GLU A 211 24.56 65.87 -19.28
CA GLU A 211 24.92 67.21 -18.80
C GLU A 211 25.58 67.20 -17.41
N ARG A 212 25.40 66.13 -16.63
CA ARG A 212 26.07 65.94 -15.32
C ARG A 212 27.48 65.35 -15.41
N ALA A 213 27.92 64.93 -16.59
CA ALA A 213 29.26 64.36 -16.80
C ALA A 213 30.32 65.42 -17.19
N GLU A 214 29.91 66.67 -17.45
CA GLU A 214 30.82 67.76 -17.86
C GLU A 214 30.99 68.90 -16.82
N LEU A 215 30.63 68.65 -15.55
CA LEU A 215 30.95 69.52 -14.40
C LEU A 215 31.74 68.75 -13.35
#